data_AF-A0A552II37-F1
#
_entry.id   AF-A0A552II37-F1
#
_cell.length_a   1.000
_cell.length_b   1.000
_cell.length_c   1.000
_cell.angle_alpha   90.00
_cell.angle_beta   90.00
_cell.angle_gamma   90.00
#
_symmetry.space_group_name_H-M   'P 1'
#
loop_
_entity.id
_entity.type
_entity.pdbx_description
1 polymer ?
#
loop_
_entity_poly.entity_id
_entity_poly.type
_entity_poly.pdbx_seq_one_letter_code
_entity_poly.pdbx_strand_id
1 'polypeptide(L)' 'KNPLGKLTINPPLRWIFQCFQCIHILSLDGVKQIVNLTEERHFIWEFLPSCCQKYYLFSEFKQ' A
#
# COMPACT_ATOMS: atom_id res chain seq x y z
N LYS A 1 -1.62 3.86 -13.75
CA LYS A 1 -0.92 3.74 -15.06
C LYS A 1 -0.01 2.51 -15.02
N ASN A 2 0.21 1.79 -16.12
CA ASN A 2 1.33 0.83 -16.20
C ASN A 2 2.67 1.61 -16.29
N PRO A 3 3.86 1.00 -16.21
CA PRO A 3 5.13 1.75 -16.30
C PRO A 3 5.43 2.31 -17.67
N LEU A 4 4.67 1.89 -18.68
CA LEU A 4 4.67 2.51 -19.99
C LEU A 4 3.77 3.76 -20.02
N GLY A 5 3.25 4.19 -18.85
CA GLY A 5 2.40 5.37 -18.70
C GLY A 5 0.95 5.19 -19.15
N LYS A 6 0.56 4.00 -19.62
CA LYS A 6 -0.76 3.74 -20.21
C LYS A 6 -1.80 3.36 -19.15
N LEU A 7 -3.05 3.74 -19.40
CA LEU A 7 -4.19 3.25 -18.63
C LEU A 7 -4.48 1.80 -19.02
N THR A 8 -4.75 0.97 -18.02
CA THR A 8 -5.06 -0.45 -18.21
C THR A 8 -6.28 -0.75 -17.36
N ILE A 9 -7.29 -1.38 -17.96
CA ILE A 9 -8.56 -1.72 -17.28
C ILE A 9 -8.40 -2.89 -16.28
N ASN A 10 -7.41 -3.76 -16.51
CA ASN A 10 -7.15 -4.95 -15.69
C ASN A 10 -5.64 -5.02 -15.35
N PRO A 11 -5.16 -4.26 -14.36
CA PRO A 11 -3.76 -4.30 -13.97
C PRO A 11 -3.43 -5.68 -13.37
N PRO A 12 -2.39 -6.38 -13.87
CA PRO A 12 -1.92 -7.59 -13.21
C PRO A 12 -1.56 -7.32 -11.75
N LEU A 13 -1.84 -8.29 -10.87
CA LEU A 13 -1.64 -8.16 -9.42
C LEU A 13 -0.19 -7.75 -9.05
N ARG A 14 0.79 -8.21 -9.82
CA ARG A 14 2.20 -7.79 -9.70
C ARG A 14 2.38 -6.27 -9.77
N TRP A 15 1.64 -5.57 -10.64
CA TRP A 15 1.72 -4.11 -10.77
C TRP A 15 1.17 -3.41 -9.55
N ILE A 16 0.03 -3.90 -9.07
CA ILE A 16 -0.61 -3.38 -7.87
C ILE A 16 0.41 -3.44 -6.73
N PHE A 17 1.06 -4.59 -6.52
CA PHE A 17 2.09 -4.73 -5.49
C PHE A 17 3.34 -3.86 -5.71
N GLN A 18 3.75 -3.55 -6.95
CA GLN A 18 4.85 -2.62 -7.20
C GLN A 18 4.54 -1.20 -6.71
N CYS A 19 3.28 -0.74 -6.79
CA CYS A 19 2.87 0.54 -6.21
C CYS A 19 3.08 0.58 -4.68
N PHE A 20 3.05 -0.58 -4.01
CA PHE A 20 3.21 -0.73 -2.57
C PHE A 20 4.62 -1.12 -2.12
N GLN A 21 5.57 -1.40 -3.03
CA GLN A 21 6.93 -1.85 -2.66
C GLN A 21 7.71 -0.82 -1.83
N CYS A 22 7.34 0.45 -1.92
CA CYS A 22 8.02 1.53 -1.20
C CYS A 22 7.22 2.02 0.03
N ILE A 23 6.11 1.34 0.38
CA ILE A 23 5.39 1.61 1.63
C ILE A 23 6.09 0.83 2.74
N HIS A 24 6.52 1.54 3.76
CA HIS A 24 7.25 0.97 4.89
C HIS A 24 6.57 1.34 6.21
N ILE A 25 6.64 0.43 7.18
CA ILE A 25 6.29 0.71 8.56
C ILE A 25 7.59 1.12 9.26
N LEU A 26 7.65 2.35 9.73
CA LEU A 26 8.77 2.89 10.50
C LEU A 26 8.36 3.00 11.97
N SER A 27 9.25 2.60 12.89
CA SER A 27 9.05 2.80 14.32
C SER A 27 9.97 3.93 14.79
N LEU A 28 9.41 5.08 15.12
CA LEU A 28 10.14 6.22 15.70
C LEU A 28 9.61 6.46 17.12
N ASP A 29 10.48 6.43 18.11
CA ASP A 29 10.13 6.66 19.52
C ASP A 29 8.99 5.77 20.04
N GLY A 30 8.92 4.52 19.55
CA GLY A 30 7.86 3.57 19.89
C GLY A 30 6.54 3.75 19.14
N VAL A 31 6.42 4.80 18.32
CA VAL A 31 5.27 5.06 17.46
C VAL A 31 5.51 4.47 16.07
N LYS A 32 4.64 3.55 15.66
CA LYS A 32 4.63 3.01 14.29
C LYS A 32 3.97 4.02 13.34
N GLN A 33 4.66 4.37 12.28
CA GLN A 33 4.20 5.27 11.23
C GLN A 33 4.31 4.57 9.88
N ILE A 34 3.29 4.75 9.03
CA ILE A 34 3.33 4.28 7.65
C ILE A 34 3.94 5.41 6.82
N VAL A 35 5.12 5.18 6.24
CA VAL A 35 5.79 6.16 5.39
C VAL A 35 5.50 5.88 3.92
N ASN A 36 5.51 6.94 3.11
CA ASN A 36 5.33 6.88 1.65
C ASN A 36 3.95 6.34 1.22
N LEU A 37 2.94 6.49 2.08
CA LEU A 37 1.53 6.29 1.73
C LEU A 37 0.99 7.58 1.10
N THR A 38 1.20 7.74 -0.21
CA THR A 38 0.63 8.85 -0.98
C THR A 38 -0.88 8.66 -1.16
N GLU A 39 -1.60 9.73 -1.49
CA GLU A 39 -3.05 9.67 -1.79
C GLU A 39 -3.39 8.65 -2.88
N GLU A 40 -2.58 8.57 -3.95
CA GLU A 40 -2.74 7.56 -5.00
C GLU A 40 -2.65 6.13 -4.46
N ARG A 41 -1.72 5.88 -3.53
CA ARG A 41 -1.54 4.55 -2.94
C ARG A 41 -2.64 4.22 -1.93
N HIS A 42 -3.12 5.21 -1.18
CA HIS A 42 -4.29 5.07 -0.33
C HIS A 42 -5.53 4.72 -1.16
N PHE A 43 -5.74 5.42 -2.27
CA PHE A 43 -6.84 5.14 -3.20
C PHE A 43 -6.77 3.71 -3.74
N ILE A 44 -5.61 3.25 -4.21
CA ILE A 44 -5.44 1.85 -4.68
C ILE A 44 -5.70 0.85 -3.55
N TRP A 45 -5.30 1.18 -2.31
CA TRP A 45 -5.47 0.31 -1.14
C TRP A 45 -6.95 0.06 -0.80
N GLU A 46 -7.84 1.03 -1.01
CA GLU A 46 -9.28 0.88 -0.78
C GLU A 46 -9.93 -0.18 -1.69
N PHE A 47 -9.35 -0.45 -2.86
CA PHE A 47 -9.84 -1.49 -3.79
C PHE A 47 -9.24 -2.88 -3.56
N LEU A 48 -8.26 -3.01 -2.65
CA LEU A 48 -7.67 -4.30 -2.33
C LEU A 48 -8.60 -5.12 -1.43
N PRO A 49 -8.62 -6.46 -1.58
CA PRO A 49 -9.32 -7.32 -0.62
C PRO A 49 -8.80 -7.11 0.80
N SER A 50 -9.68 -7.27 1.79
CA SER A 50 -9.36 -7.04 3.21
C SER A 50 -8.13 -7.82 3.71
N CYS A 51 -7.87 -9.02 3.16
CA CYS A 51 -6.67 -9.80 3.45
C CYS A 51 -5.37 -9.09 3.02
N CYS A 52 -5.37 -8.43 1.87
CA CYS A 52 -4.23 -7.67 1.36
C CYS A 52 -4.05 -6.35 2.11
N GLN A 53 -5.15 -5.71 2.53
CA GLN A 53 -5.09 -4.49 3.35
C GLN A 53 -4.40 -4.77 4.69
N LYS A 54 -4.73 -5.88 5.35
CA LYS A 54 -4.13 -6.31 6.62
C LYS A 54 -2.63 -6.56 6.55
N TYR A 55 -2.11 -7.01 5.40
CA TYR A 55 -0.67 -7.22 5.20
C TYR A 55 0.14 -5.94 5.44
N TYR A 56 -0.39 -4.79 5.00
CA TYR A 56 0.22 -3.48 5.21
C TYR A 56 -0.19 -2.83 6.54
N LEU A 57 -1.22 -3.35 7.21
CA LEU A 57 -1.78 -2.80 8.44
C LEU A 57 -1.25 -3.46 9.72
N PHE A 58 -0.10 -4.15 9.69
CA PHE A 58 0.54 -4.70 10.90
C PHE A 58 1.15 -3.62 11.84
N SER A 59 0.43 -2.51 12.02
CA SER A 59 0.32 -1.86 13.32
C SER A 59 -0.74 -2.62 14.11
N GLU A 60 -0.32 -3.61 14.89
CA GLU A 60 -1.19 -4.16 15.94
C GLU A 60 -1.76 -2.99 16.76
N PHE A 61 -3.08 -2.88 16.74
CA PHE A 61 -3.83 -2.22 17.79
C PHE A 61 -3.48 -2.92 19.11
N LYS A 62 -2.54 -2.33 19.85
CA LYS A 62 -2.41 -2.56 21.28
C LYS A 62 -1.76 -1.35 21.96
N GLN A 63 -2.59 -0.35 22.28
CA GLN A 63 -2.65 0.27 23.61
C GLN A 63 -3.98 1.00 23.77
#